data_AF-A0A382QA30-F1
#
_entry.id   AF-A0A382QA30-F1
#
_cell.length_a   1.000
_cell.length_b   1.000
_cell.length_c   1.000
_cell.angle_alpha   90.00
_cell.angle_beta   90.00
_cell.angle_gamma   90.00
#
_symmetry.space_group_name_H-M   'P 1'
#
loop_
_entity.id
_entity.type
_entity.pdbx_description
1 polymer ?
#
loop_
_entity_poly.entity_id
_entity_poly.type
_entity_poly.pdbx_seq_one_letter_code
_entity_poly.pdbx_strand_id
1 'polypeptide(L)'
;TVMSSILKNLSYVIKNPGDLQARKSMQKSSFLSGICINYSRTGLIHTISMALSEYYSNLHGELNTIIMPYVIKYNKNYYNPPKEEMNFLLMMSGFESLNSFLDYVISYCQELSLVPTQNKIPDKERMIKRIFQDSELCSVNPREINEIELLKIIECVIE
;
A
#
# COMPACT_ATOMS: atom_id res chain seq x y z
N THR A 1 -6.09 10.63 13.27
CA THR A 1 -5.70 10.79 11.84
C THR A 1 -6.66 10.00 10.96
N VAL A 2 -6.65 10.21 9.64
CA VAL A 2 -7.43 9.36 8.70
C VAL A 2 -7.03 7.89 8.85
N MET A 3 -5.73 7.61 8.97
CA MET A 3 -5.17 6.28 9.22
C MET A 3 -5.74 5.62 10.47
N SER A 4 -5.67 6.29 11.63
CA SER A 4 -6.25 5.79 12.89
C SER A 4 -7.74 5.46 12.77
N SER A 5 -8.51 6.29 12.06
CA SER A 5 -9.94 6.02 11.82
C SER A 5 -10.16 4.78 10.94
N ILE A 6 -9.33 4.57 9.90
CA ILE A 6 -9.41 3.36 9.06
C ILE A 6 -9.11 2.11 9.90
N LEU A 7 -8.00 2.12 10.65
CA LEU A 7 -7.56 0.98 11.45
C LEU A 7 -8.60 0.56 12.50
N LYS A 8 -9.26 1.54 13.12
CA LYS A 8 -10.31 1.28 14.10
C LYS A 8 -11.58 0.68 13.49
N ASN A 9 -11.96 1.10 12.28
CA ASN A 9 -13.28 0.78 11.73
C ASN A 9 -13.26 -0.33 10.68
N LEU A 10 -12.17 -0.56 9.96
CA LEU A 10 -12.14 -1.48 8.82
C LEU A 10 -12.48 -2.92 9.22
N SER A 11 -11.74 -3.49 10.18
CA SER A 11 -11.98 -4.85 10.67
C SER A 11 -13.37 -5.01 11.28
N TYR A 12 -13.87 -3.96 11.94
CA TYR A 12 -15.18 -3.94 12.55
C TYR A 12 -16.31 -3.91 11.50
N VAL A 13 -16.20 -3.12 10.44
CA VAL A 13 -17.18 -3.09 9.33
C VAL A 13 -17.21 -4.41 8.57
N ILE A 14 -16.06 -5.07 8.41
CA ILE A 14 -15.99 -6.41 7.81
C ILE A 14 -16.77 -7.42 8.65
N LYS A 15 -16.58 -7.42 9.97
CA LYS A 15 -17.25 -8.35 10.90
C LYS A 15 -18.72 -8.00 11.14
N ASN A 16 -19.06 -6.71 11.10
CA ASN A 16 -20.39 -6.18 11.39
C ASN A 16 -20.88 -5.26 10.26
N PRO A 17 -21.22 -5.82 9.08
CA PRO A 17 -21.57 -5.01 7.91
C PRO A 17 -22.87 -4.21 8.09
N GLY A 18 -23.68 -4.46 9.12
CA GLY A 18 -24.88 -3.68 9.43
C GLY A 18 -24.62 -2.40 10.22
N ASP A 19 -23.41 -2.19 10.76
CA ASP A 19 -23.13 -1.02 11.59
C ASP A 19 -22.97 0.25 10.76
N LEU A 20 -24.02 1.08 10.77
CA LEU A 20 -24.06 2.33 10.02
C LEU A 20 -23.06 3.38 10.52
N GLN A 21 -22.71 3.39 11.81
CA GLN A 21 -21.76 4.37 12.36
C GLN A 21 -20.34 4.05 11.93
N ALA A 22 -19.95 2.78 11.97
CA ALA A 22 -18.66 2.33 11.50
C ALA A 22 -18.53 2.51 9.98
N ARG A 23 -19.58 2.21 9.21
CA ARG A 23 -19.62 2.48 7.76
C ARG A 23 -19.50 3.97 7.44
N LYS A 24 -20.23 4.84 8.15
CA LYS A 24 -20.13 6.30 7.99
C LYS A 24 -18.71 6.79 8.27
N SER A 25 -18.06 6.24 9.28
CA SER A 25 -16.67 6.55 9.62
C SER A 25 -15.71 6.11 8.52
N MET A 26 -15.86 4.89 7.98
CA MET A 26 -15.07 4.40 6.84
C MET A 26 -15.30 5.23 5.58
N GLN A 27 -16.54 5.60 5.27
CA GLN A 27 -16.87 6.44 4.13
C GLN A 27 -16.20 7.82 4.24
N LYS A 28 -16.28 8.46 5.42
CA LYS A 28 -15.60 9.74 5.67
C LYS A 28 -14.08 9.60 5.53
N SER A 29 -13.50 8.54 6.10
CA SER A 29 -12.07 8.26 5.95
C SER A 29 -11.68 8.06 4.48
N SER A 30 -12.45 7.28 3.71
CA SER A 30 -12.19 7.04 2.29
C SER A 30 -12.26 8.33 1.47
N PHE A 31 -13.23 9.19 1.74
CA PHE A 31 -13.36 10.50 1.09
C PHE A 31 -12.14 11.39 1.38
N LEU A 32 -11.75 11.50 2.65
CA LEU A 32 -10.58 12.29 3.05
C LEU A 32 -9.27 11.73 2.46
N SER A 33 -9.09 10.40 2.45
CA SER A 33 -7.96 9.76 1.77
C SER A 33 -7.93 10.11 0.28
N GLY A 34 -9.09 10.14 -0.38
CA GLY A 34 -9.22 10.56 -1.77
C GLY A 34 -8.77 12.01 -1.98
N ILE A 35 -9.15 12.93 -1.10
CA ILE A 35 -8.65 14.31 -1.13
C ILE A 35 -7.13 14.34 -0.98
N CYS A 36 -6.58 13.64 0.02
CA CYS A 36 -5.13 13.58 0.21
C CYS A 36 -4.41 13.08 -1.05
N ILE A 37 -4.88 11.97 -1.64
CA ILE A 37 -4.32 11.41 -2.88
C ILE A 37 -4.44 12.37 -4.05
N ASN A 38 -5.52 13.15 -4.17
CA ASN A 38 -5.64 14.14 -5.25
C ASN A 38 -4.53 15.21 -5.19
N TYR A 39 -4.06 15.56 -3.99
CA TYR A 39 -2.98 16.53 -3.81
C TYR A 39 -1.58 15.90 -3.78
N SER A 40 -1.42 14.75 -3.11
CA SER A 40 -0.11 14.10 -2.92
C SER A 40 0.23 13.10 -4.01
N ARG A 41 -0.76 12.67 -4.80
CA ARG A 41 -0.70 11.52 -5.71
C ARG A 41 -0.35 10.23 -4.96
N THR A 42 -0.08 9.16 -5.71
CA THR A 42 0.30 7.84 -5.19
C THR A 42 1.67 7.45 -5.72
N GLY A 43 2.50 6.83 -4.87
CA GLY A 43 3.83 6.35 -5.28
C GLY A 43 3.85 4.88 -5.70
N LEU A 44 5.03 4.28 -5.55
CA LEU A 44 5.41 2.99 -6.13
C LEU A 44 4.46 1.81 -5.80
N ILE A 45 3.77 1.81 -4.65
CA ILE A 45 2.78 0.78 -4.31
C ILE A 45 1.68 0.69 -5.38
N HIS A 46 1.10 1.83 -5.78
CA HIS A 46 0.02 1.86 -6.76
C HIS A 46 0.53 1.54 -8.17
N THR A 47 1.70 2.03 -8.53
CA THR A 47 2.25 1.75 -9.87
C THR A 47 2.59 0.26 -10.05
N ILE A 48 3.17 -0.38 -9.04
CA ILE A 48 3.40 -1.83 -9.05
C ILE A 48 2.07 -2.59 -9.12
N SER A 49 1.08 -2.24 -8.29
CA SER A 49 -0.21 -2.97 -8.31
C SER A 49 -0.91 -2.86 -9.66
N MET A 50 -0.76 -1.73 -10.35
CA MET A 50 -1.30 -1.56 -11.70
C MET A 50 -0.58 -2.39 -12.75
N ALA A 51 0.75 -2.55 -12.64
CA ALA A 51 1.49 -3.47 -13.49
C ALA A 51 1.13 -4.94 -13.23
N LEU A 52 0.88 -5.32 -11.97
CA LEU A 52 0.49 -6.68 -11.59
C LEU A 52 -0.95 -7.01 -12.01
N SER A 53 -1.88 -6.04 -11.99
CA SER A 53 -3.30 -6.26 -12.24
C SER A 53 -3.64 -6.94 -13.59
N GLU A 54 -2.73 -6.93 -14.56
CA GLU A 54 -2.91 -7.65 -15.83
C GLU A 54 -2.76 -9.18 -15.70
N TYR A 55 -2.02 -9.64 -14.69
CA TYR A 55 -1.57 -11.03 -14.49
C TYR A 55 -2.09 -11.68 -13.19
N TYR A 56 -2.65 -10.88 -12.28
CA TYR A 56 -3.17 -11.32 -10.99
C TYR A 56 -4.65 -10.93 -10.86
N SER A 57 -5.46 -11.85 -10.32
CA SER A 57 -6.92 -11.66 -10.18
C SER A 57 -7.34 -10.90 -8.93
N ASN A 58 -6.40 -10.58 -8.03
CA ASN A 58 -6.66 -9.80 -6.82
C ASN A 58 -7.28 -8.44 -7.16
N LEU A 59 -8.13 -7.95 -6.27
CA LEU A 59 -8.66 -6.60 -6.38
C LEU A 59 -7.53 -5.58 -6.16
N HIS A 60 -7.65 -4.39 -6.75
CA HIS A 60 -6.61 -3.35 -6.67
C HIS A 60 -6.20 -3.02 -5.22
N GLY A 61 -7.17 -2.96 -4.31
CA GLY A 61 -6.91 -2.75 -2.88
C GLY A 61 -6.10 -3.87 -2.24
N GLU A 62 -6.40 -5.13 -2.59
CA GLU A 62 -5.67 -6.30 -2.08
C GLU A 62 -4.22 -6.31 -2.58
N LEU A 63 -4.00 -6.05 -3.88
CA LEU A 63 -2.65 -5.93 -4.43
C LEU A 63 -1.87 -4.82 -3.71
N ASN A 64 -2.47 -3.65 -3.52
CA ASN A 64 -1.83 -2.56 -2.78
C ASN A 64 -1.44 -2.99 -1.36
N THR A 65 -2.30 -3.73 -0.66
CA THR A 65 -2.00 -4.25 0.69
C THR A 65 -0.86 -5.27 0.68
N ILE A 66 -0.87 -6.21 -0.27
CA ILE A 66 0.19 -7.23 -0.43
C ILE A 66 1.55 -6.58 -0.74
N ILE A 67 1.57 -5.56 -1.61
CA ILE A 67 2.79 -4.87 -2.06
C ILE A 67 3.35 -3.92 -1.00
N MET A 68 2.47 -3.31 -0.19
CA MET A 68 2.80 -2.28 0.80
C MET A 68 4.03 -2.59 1.66
N PRO A 69 4.15 -3.76 2.32
CA PRO A 69 5.28 -4.02 3.20
C PRO A 69 6.63 -4.01 2.47
N TYR A 70 6.69 -4.50 1.23
CA TYR A 70 7.91 -4.55 0.44
C TYR A 70 8.36 -3.16 0.00
N VAL A 71 7.43 -2.33 -0.49
CA VAL A 71 7.74 -0.97 -0.95
C VAL A 71 8.08 -0.04 0.21
N ILE A 72 7.38 -0.14 1.34
CA ILE A 72 7.72 0.66 2.52
C ILE A 72 9.12 0.28 3.04
N LYS A 73 9.44 -1.02 3.07
CA LYS A 73 10.79 -1.48 3.44
C LYS A 73 11.86 -0.99 2.46
N TYR A 74 11.56 -0.93 1.17
CA TYR A 74 12.44 -0.38 0.13
C TYR A 74 12.71 1.13 0.33
N ASN A 75 11.68 1.89 0.71
CA ASN A 75 11.74 3.34 0.88
C ASN A 75 12.13 3.81 2.30
N LYS A 76 12.24 2.91 3.29
CA LYS A 76 12.35 3.25 4.73
C LYS A 76 13.41 4.28 5.11
N ASN A 77 14.50 4.37 4.34
CA ASN A 77 15.63 5.28 4.60
C ASN A 77 15.57 6.59 3.79
N TYR A 78 14.55 6.77 2.94
CA TYR A 78 14.45 7.86 1.96
C TYR A 78 13.22 8.75 2.16
N TYR A 79 12.35 8.44 3.14
CA TYR A 79 11.21 9.29 3.47
C TYR A 79 11.66 10.69 3.95
N ASN A 80 11.07 11.72 3.33
CA ASN A 80 11.22 13.14 3.66
C ASN A 80 9.80 13.75 3.58
N PRO A 81 9.20 14.35 4.62
CA PRO A 81 9.77 15.09 5.77
C PRO A 81 10.38 14.20 6.88
N PRO A 82 11.00 14.78 7.94
CA PRO A 82 11.80 14.05 8.93
C PRO A 82 11.07 12.86 9.56
N LYS A 83 11.84 11.84 9.97
CA LYS A 83 11.37 10.66 10.72
C LYS A 83 10.38 11.00 11.84
N GLU A 84 10.48 12.18 12.42
CA GLU A 84 9.63 12.70 13.49
C GLU A 84 8.15 12.81 13.09
N GLU A 85 7.81 13.33 11.91
CA GLU A 85 6.41 13.44 11.46
C GLU A 85 5.79 12.06 11.19
N MET A 86 6.55 11.18 10.54
CA MET A 86 6.13 9.80 10.31
C MET A 86 5.93 9.06 11.63
N ASN A 87 6.87 9.20 12.58
CA ASN A 87 6.76 8.62 13.91
C ASN A 87 5.55 9.16 14.67
N PHE A 88 5.28 10.47 14.58
CA PHE A 88 4.08 11.06 15.18
C PHE A 88 2.80 10.47 14.60
N LEU A 89 2.70 10.34 13.28
CA LEU A 89 1.53 9.72 12.62
C LEU A 89 1.34 8.25 12.99
N LEU A 90 2.43 7.49 13.07
CA LEU A 90 2.45 6.09 13.51
C LEU A 90 1.96 5.97 14.95
N MET A 91 2.52 6.75 15.87
CA MET A 91 2.16 6.77 17.29
C MET A 91 0.69 7.16 17.48
N MET A 92 0.22 8.20 16.79
CA MET A 92 -1.20 8.61 16.80
C MET A 92 -2.15 7.55 16.21
N SER A 93 -1.60 6.55 15.54
CA SER A 93 -2.35 5.43 14.96
C SER A 93 -2.12 4.11 15.69
N GLY A 94 -1.41 4.13 16.82
CA GLY A 94 -1.19 2.97 17.68
C GLY A 94 0.05 2.13 17.36
N PHE A 95 1.01 2.67 16.60
CA PHE A 95 2.25 1.99 16.24
C PHE A 95 3.46 2.68 16.84
N GLU A 96 4.33 1.91 17.51
CA GLU A 96 5.56 2.42 18.13
C GLU A 96 6.67 2.69 17.10
N SER A 97 6.60 2.01 15.95
CA SER A 97 7.61 2.12 14.89
C SER A 97 7.05 1.73 13.53
N LEU A 98 7.78 2.09 12.47
CA LEU A 98 7.48 1.63 11.11
C LEU A 98 7.45 0.09 11.03
N ASN A 99 8.35 -0.60 11.74
CA ASN A 99 8.38 -2.05 11.75
C ASN A 99 7.10 -2.63 12.36
N SER A 100 6.63 -2.09 13.50
CA SER A 100 5.37 -2.56 14.11
C SER A 100 4.16 -2.36 13.19
N PHE A 101 4.17 -1.31 12.37
CA PHE A 101 3.15 -1.10 11.35
C PHE A 101 3.26 -2.13 10.20
N LEU A 102 4.48 -2.44 9.74
CA LEU A 102 4.69 -3.46 8.71
C LEU A 102 4.27 -4.85 9.20
N ASP A 103 4.61 -5.21 10.43
CA ASP A 103 4.21 -6.46 11.05
C ASP A 103 2.68 -6.57 11.15
N TYR A 104 2.00 -5.47 11.48
CA TYR A 104 0.54 -5.39 11.45
C TYR A 104 -0.02 -5.61 10.04
N VAL A 105 0.53 -4.95 9.01
CA VAL A 105 0.05 -5.13 7.62
C VAL A 105 0.24 -6.58 7.16
N ILE A 106 1.38 -7.20 7.47
CA ILE A 106 1.66 -8.60 7.15
C ILE A 106 0.65 -9.52 7.87
N SER A 107 0.44 -9.30 9.17
CA SER A 107 -0.54 -10.06 9.97
C SER A 107 -1.96 -9.90 9.42
N TYR A 108 -2.31 -8.71 8.93
CA TYR A 108 -3.61 -8.42 8.33
C TYR A 108 -3.81 -9.14 6.98
N CYS A 109 -2.77 -9.19 6.14
CA CYS A 109 -2.77 -10.03 4.95
C CYS A 109 -3.02 -11.50 5.30
N GLN A 110 -2.37 -12.01 6.36
CA GLN A 110 -2.55 -13.38 6.83
C GLN A 110 -3.97 -13.64 7.36
N GLU A 111 -4.52 -12.75 8.19
CA GLU A 111 -5.91 -12.85 8.72
C GLU A 111 -6.94 -12.95 7.58
N LEU A 112 -6.73 -12.18 6.52
CA LEU A 112 -7.60 -12.15 5.34
C LEU A 112 -7.22 -13.15 4.24
N SER A 113 -6.19 -13.97 4.45
CA SER A 113 -5.66 -14.88 3.44
C SER A 113 -5.34 -14.20 2.09
N LEU A 114 -4.84 -12.96 2.15
CA LEU A 114 -4.44 -12.18 0.98
C LEU A 114 -3.09 -12.69 0.48
N VAL A 115 -3.14 -13.37 -0.66
CA VAL A 115 -1.97 -13.81 -1.42
C VAL A 115 -2.11 -13.39 -2.88
N PRO A 116 -0.99 -13.13 -3.59
CA PRO A 116 -1.02 -12.93 -5.03
C PRO A 116 -1.64 -14.17 -5.71
N THR A 117 -2.75 -13.96 -6.41
CA THR A 117 -3.48 -15.01 -7.12
C THR A 117 -3.25 -14.82 -8.60
N GLN A 118 -2.28 -15.57 -9.15
CA GLN A 118 -1.92 -15.51 -10.56
C GLN A 118 -3.05 -16.07 -11.44
N ASN A 119 -3.41 -15.34 -12.50
CA ASN A 119 -4.36 -15.82 -13.52
C ASN A 119 -3.75 -15.89 -14.94
N LYS A 120 -2.60 -15.26 -15.17
CA LYS A 120 -1.82 -15.34 -16.42
C LYS A 120 -0.34 -15.46 -16.10
N ILE A 121 0.44 -16.01 -17.03
CA ILE A 121 1.90 -16.09 -16.90
C ILE A 121 2.47 -14.65 -16.81
N PRO A 122 3.16 -14.30 -15.71
CA PRO A 122 3.74 -12.97 -15.52
C PRO A 122 4.83 -12.66 -16.55
N ASP A 123 4.72 -11.52 -17.22
CA ASP A 123 5.79 -10.95 -18.03
C ASP A 123 6.48 -9.84 -17.24
N LYS A 124 7.59 -10.20 -16.58
CA LYS A 124 8.36 -9.30 -15.70
C LYS A 124 8.91 -8.09 -16.46
N GLU A 125 9.37 -8.26 -17.69
CA GLU A 125 9.88 -7.15 -18.51
C GLU A 125 8.77 -6.16 -18.85
N ARG A 126 7.58 -6.66 -19.20
CA ARG A 126 6.43 -5.81 -19.50
C ARG A 126 5.92 -5.09 -18.25
N MET A 127 5.95 -5.74 -17.08
CA MET A 127 5.62 -5.09 -15.81
C MET A 127 6.56 -3.92 -15.52
N ILE A 128 7.87 -4.14 -15.65
CA ILE A 128 8.90 -3.12 -15.46
C ILE A 128 8.68 -1.95 -16.44
N LYS A 129 8.51 -2.24 -17.74
CA LYS A 129 8.22 -1.22 -18.75
C LYS A 129 6.97 -0.40 -18.39
N ARG A 130 5.91 -1.06 -17.90
CA ARG A 130 4.68 -0.38 -17.48
C ARG A 130 4.89 0.51 -16.25
N ILE A 131 5.76 0.12 -15.31
CA ILE A 131 6.09 0.94 -14.14
C ILE A 131 6.85 2.20 -14.55
N PHE A 132 7.83 2.07 -15.45
CA PHE A 132 8.59 3.22 -15.96
C PHE A 132 7.82 4.13 -16.93
N GLN A 133 6.63 3.72 -17.41
CA GLN A 133 5.73 4.59 -18.15
C GLN A 133 5.04 5.65 -17.28
N ASP A 134 5.02 5.46 -15.96
CA ASP A 134 4.51 6.44 -15.01
C ASP A 134 5.52 7.58 -14.86
N SER A 135 5.39 8.61 -15.71
CA SER A 135 6.30 9.75 -15.76
C SER A 135 6.31 10.57 -14.47
N GLU A 136 5.28 10.45 -13.63
CA GLU A 136 5.14 11.23 -12.42
C GLU A 136 5.71 10.50 -11.20
N LEU A 137 5.96 9.19 -11.30
CA LEU A 137 6.44 8.34 -10.21
C LEU A 137 7.72 8.87 -9.55
N CYS A 138 8.67 9.36 -10.34
CA CYS A 138 9.93 9.93 -9.84
C CYS A 138 9.71 11.19 -8.98
N SER A 139 8.59 11.90 -9.16
CA SER A 139 8.28 13.11 -8.37
C SER A 139 7.61 12.80 -7.03
N VAL A 140 7.06 11.59 -6.86
CA VAL A 140 6.22 11.23 -5.71
C VAL A 140 6.77 10.06 -4.89
N ASN A 141 7.62 9.20 -5.47
CA ASN A 141 8.29 8.15 -4.71
C ASN A 141 9.53 8.72 -3.99
N PRO A 142 9.71 8.50 -2.67
CA PRO A 142 10.81 9.11 -1.92
C PRO A 142 12.22 8.70 -2.38
N ARG A 143 12.32 7.53 -3.03
CA ARG A 143 13.56 6.94 -3.49
C ARG A 143 13.57 6.87 -5.01
N GLU A 144 14.71 7.17 -5.63
CA GLU A 144 14.91 6.89 -7.05
C GLU A 144 14.73 5.38 -7.34
N ILE A 145 14.17 5.05 -8.49
CA ILE A 145 13.81 3.67 -8.83
C ILE A 145 14.84 3.10 -9.80
N ASN A 146 15.49 2.02 -9.37
CA ASN A 146 16.38 1.23 -10.21
C ASN A 146 15.65 -0.05 -10.65
N GLU A 147 15.74 -0.38 -11.94
CA GLU A 147 15.17 -1.60 -12.53
C GLU A 147 15.58 -2.89 -11.80
N ILE A 148 16.86 -3.01 -11.41
CA ILE A 148 17.37 -4.20 -10.70
C ILE A 148 16.70 -4.35 -9.33
N GLU A 149 16.47 -3.25 -8.63
CA GLU A 149 15.83 -3.29 -7.31
C GLU A 149 14.33 -3.46 -7.42
N LEU A 150 13.72 -2.88 -8.45
CA LEU A 150 12.30 -3.05 -8.76
C LEU A 150 11.98 -4.52 -9.07
N LEU A 151 12.84 -5.19 -9.84
CA LEU A 151 12.72 -6.62 -10.13
C LEU A 151 12.73 -7.43 -8.84
N LYS A 152 13.64 -7.14 -7.90
CA LYS A 152 13.68 -7.80 -6.58
C LYS A 152 12.40 -7.58 -5.79
N ILE A 153 11.80 -6.38 -5.85
CA ILE A 153 10.52 -6.11 -5.16
C ILE A 153 9.42 -6.96 -5.80
N ILE A 154 9.35 -7.00 -7.13
CA ILE A 154 8.34 -7.78 -7.85
C ILE A 154 8.48 -9.26 -7.50
N GLU A 155 9.70 -9.80 -7.50
CA GLU A 155 9.98 -11.19 -7.12
C GLU A 155 9.54 -11.48 -5.68
N CYS A 156 9.92 -10.64 -4.72
CA CYS A 156 9.45 -10.78 -3.33
C CYS A 156 7.92 -10.74 -3.17
N VAL A 157 7.22 -10.05 -4.08
CA VAL A 157 5.76 -9.93 -4.01
C VAL A 157 5.08 -11.16 -4.58
N ILE A 158 5.63 -11.78 -5.63
CA ILE A 158 4.94 -12.82 -6.41
C ILE A 158 5.38 -14.26 -6.10
N GLU A 159 6.51 -14.44 -5.42
CA GLU A 159 7.04 -15.72 -4.95
C GLU A 159 6.58 -16.04 -3.51
#